data_AF-A0A5S3WML8-F1
#
_entry.id   AF-A0A5S3WML8-F1
#
_cell.length_a   1.000
_cell.length_b   1.000
_cell.length_c   1.000
_cell.angle_alpha   90.00
_cell.angle_beta   90.00
_cell.angle_gamma   90.00
#
_symmetry.space_group_name_H-M   'P 1'
#
loop_
_entity.id
_entity.type
_entity.pdbx_description
1 polymer ?
#
loop_
_entity_poly.entity_id
_entity_poly.type
_entity_poly.pdbx_seq_one_letter_code
_entity_poly.pdbx_strand_id
1 'polypeptide(L)'
;MDRKYQPQVSNSETGNGRTESYDRSLWLLIPVNFYLWWKIVDYIDLYYWSVFNSTTYELIVLSINIPVYFSAVFYVFKIRVLPNIFWKIWIVIAVLDELRLAIDYIEKVDFYSGLIYVVFFVGPVVPLYVIGVIYAYLSPTIWKDVDVNNTKNE
;
A
#
# COMPACT_ATOMS: atom_id res chain seq x y z
N MET A 1 17.22 -37.02 57.01
CA MET A 1 18.02 -36.02 56.28
C MET A 1 17.07 -35.25 55.39
N ASP A 2 16.86 -34.00 55.77
CA ASP A 2 15.98 -33.03 55.12
C ASP A 2 16.31 -32.79 53.64
N ARG A 3 15.27 -32.78 52.81
CA ARG A 3 15.13 -31.76 51.77
C ARG A 3 13.68 -31.29 51.72
N LYS A 4 13.42 -30.17 52.40
CA LYS A 4 12.37 -29.25 51.97
C LYS A 4 12.75 -28.77 50.57
N TYR A 5 11.88 -28.97 49.58
CA TYR A 5 11.81 -28.11 48.42
C TYR A 5 10.36 -27.67 48.25
N GLN A 6 10.15 -26.38 48.48
CA GLN A 6 8.90 -25.69 48.23
C GLN A 6 8.64 -25.62 46.72
N PRO A 7 7.37 -25.54 46.29
CA PRO A 7 7.01 -25.45 44.89
C PRO A 7 7.55 -24.15 44.29
N GLN A 8 8.35 -24.23 43.22
CA GLN A 8 8.57 -23.08 42.37
C GLN A 8 7.32 -22.88 41.51
N VAL A 9 6.41 -22.06 42.03
CA VAL A 9 5.44 -21.33 41.20
C VAL A 9 6.24 -20.30 40.41
N SER A 10 6.71 -20.65 39.22
CA SER A 10 7.20 -19.65 38.26
C SER A 10 6.00 -18.99 37.60
N ASN A 11 5.32 -18.12 38.37
CA ASN A 11 4.47 -17.10 37.79
C ASN A 11 5.37 -16.07 37.10
N SER A 12 5.63 -16.31 35.82
CA SER A 12 5.87 -15.23 34.87
C SER A 12 5.27 -15.61 33.52
N GLU A 13 4.00 -16.02 33.52
CA GLU A 13 3.08 -15.65 32.44
C GLU A 13 2.80 -14.15 32.53
N THR A 14 3.83 -13.33 32.32
CA THR A 14 3.66 -11.99 31.76
C THR A 14 4.20 -12.04 30.35
N GLY A 15 3.63 -12.97 29.59
CA GLY A 15 3.47 -12.83 28.15
C GLY A 15 2.54 -11.66 27.88
N ASN A 16 2.96 -10.44 28.25
CA ASN A 16 2.44 -9.21 27.68
C ASN A 16 3.04 -9.05 26.27
N GLY A 17 3.06 -10.15 25.52
CA GLY A 17 3.06 -10.13 24.08
C GLY A 17 1.67 -9.70 23.66
N ARG A 18 1.31 -8.45 23.96
CA ARG A 18 0.53 -7.68 22.99
C ARG A 18 1.42 -7.67 21.76
N THR A 19 1.30 -8.72 20.96
CA THR A 19 1.34 -8.57 19.53
C THR A 19 0.24 -7.54 19.29
N GLU A 20 0.63 -6.26 19.32
CA GLU A 20 -0.17 -5.20 18.73
C GLU A 20 -0.24 -5.60 17.26
N SER A 21 -1.17 -6.51 16.99
CA SER A 21 -1.76 -6.66 15.68
C SER A 21 -2.18 -5.23 15.37
N TYR A 22 -1.46 -4.59 14.45
CA TYR A 22 -1.92 -3.41 13.75
C TYR A 22 -3.17 -3.84 12.97
N ASP A 23 -4.23 -4.15 13.70
CA ASP A 23 -5.54 -4.42 13.15
C ASP A 23 -6.04 -3.07 12.69
N ARG A 24 -6.46 -3.04 11.43
CA ARG A 24 -6.65 -1.79 10.72
C ARG A 24 -7.80 -1.06 11.37
N SER A 25 -7.57 0.19 11.76
CA SER A 25 -8.60 1.01 12.36
C SER A 25 -9.80 1.08 11.42
N LEU A 26 -10.97 0.62 11.88
CA LEU A 26 -12.23 0.69 11.12
C LEU A 26 -12.52 2.12 10.66
N TRP A 27 -12.09 3.11 11.46
CA TRP A 27 -12.18 4.54 11.14
C TRP A 27 -11.36 4.96 9.92
N LEU A 28 -10.24 4.30 9.65
CA LEU A 28 -9.45 4.53 8.44
C LEU A 28 -10.05 3.79 7.25
N LEU A 29 -10.63 2.61 7.48
CA LEU A 29 -11.11 1.74 6.41
C LEU A 29 -12.34 2.31 5.69
N ILE A 30 -13.27 2.94 6.41
CA ILE A 30 -14.48 3.55 5.82
C ILE A 30 -14.13 4.63 4.79
N PRO A 31 -13.40 5.71 5.12
CA PRO A 31 -13.07 6.75 4.15
C PRO A 31 -12.18 6.23 3.02
N VAL A 32 -11.26 5.30 3.31
CA VAL A 32 -10.44 4.65 2.28
C VAL A 32 -11.30 3.89 1.28
N ASN A 33 -12.33 3.18 1.73
CA ASN A 33 -13.19 2.40 0.85
C ASN A 33 -14.04 3.31 -0.06
N PHE A 34 -14.66 4.35 0.49
CA PHE A 34 -15.40 5.35 -0.30
C PHE A 34 -14.52 6.03 -1.35
N TYR A 35 -13.34 6.47 -0.94
CA TYR A 35 -12.38 7.13 -1.83
C TYR A 35 -11.81 6.18 -2.89
N LEU A 36 -11.53 4.91 -2.54
CA LEU A 36 -11.06 3.89 -3.47
C LEU A 36 -12.07 3.63 -4.59
N TRP A 37 -13.35 3.45 -4.26
CA TRP A 37 -14.39 3.20 -5.27
C TRP A 37 -14.55 4.37 -6.22
N TRP A 38 -14.59 5.60 -5.69
CA TRP A 38 -14.61 6.80 -6.51
C TRP A 38 -13.43 6.82 -7.50
N LYS A 39 -12.22 6.56 -7.01
CA LYS A 39 -11.01 6.59 -7.83
C LYS A 39 -10.91 5.46 -8.84
N ILE A 40 -11.43 4.27 -8.54
CA ILE A 40 -11.51 3.18 -9.50
C ILE A 40 -12.44 3.56 -10.67
N VAL A 41 -13.57 4.20 -10.39
CA VAL A 41 -14.50 4.64 -11.45
C VAL A 41 -13.85 5.72 -12.32
N ASP A 42 -13.26 6.76 -11.72
CA ASP A 42 -12.51 7.79 -12.46
C ASP A 42 -11.41 7.17 -13.34
N TYR A 43 -10.69 6.18 -12.81
CA TYR A 43 -9.60 5.53 -13.52
C TYR A 43 -10.08 4.65 -14.66
N ILE A 44 -11.19 3.92 -14.50
CA ILE A 44 -11.77 3.10 -15.58
C ILE A 44 -12.24 4.00 -16.73
N ASP A 45 -12.88 5.12 -16.43
CA ASP A 45 -13.32 6.08 -17.44
C ASP A 45 -12.12 6.66 -18.22
N LEU A 46 -11.09 7.09 -17.50
CA LEU A 46 -9.84 7.56 -18.10
C LEU A 46 -9.18 6.49 -18.97
N TYR A 47 -9.08 5.25 -18.46
CA TYR A 47 -8.48 4.14 -19.19
C TYR A 47 -9.26 3.81 -20.47
N TYR A 48 -10.59 3.77 -20.38
CA TYR A 48 -11.46 3.56 -21.54
C TYR A 48 -11.25 4.64 -22.58
N TRP A 49 -11.26 5.92 -22.18
CA TRP A 49 -11.01 7.02 -23.09
C TRP A 49 -9.62 6.95 -23.75
N SER A 50 -8.57 6.66 -22.98
CA SER A 50 -7.19 6.56 -23.46
C SER A 50 -7.01 5.42 -24.46
N VAL A 51 -7.70 4.29 -24.31
CA VAL A 51 -7.61 3.17 -25.27
C VAL A 51 -7.96 3.60 -26.70
N PHE A 52 -8.85 4.59 -26.87
CA PHE A 52 -9.26 5.07 -28.19
C PHE A 52 -8.52 6.32 -28.67
N ASN A 53 -7.91 7.09 -27.77
CA ASN A 53 -7.41 8.44 -28.08
C ASN A 53 -5.92 8.66 -27.78
N SER A 54 -5.26 7.75 -27.05
CA SER A 54 -3.88 7.92 -26.59
C SER A 54 -2.88 7.09 -27.38
N THR A 55 -1.62 7.51 -27.32
CA THR A 55 -0.51 6.73 -27.89
C THR A 55 -0.22 5.47 -27.05
N THR A 56 0.42 4.46 -27.65
CA THR A 56 0.86 3.26 -26.91
C THR A 56 1.75 3.60 -25.72
N TYR A 57 2.57 4.65 -25.85
CA TYR A 57 3.43 5.13 -24.77
C TYR A 57 2.60 5.65 -23.58
N GLU A 58 1.60 6.50 -23.84
CA GLU A 58 0.68 7.01 -22.81
C GLU A 58 -0.11 5.89 -22.13
N LEU A 59 -0.54 4.88 -22.88
CA LEU A 59 -1.23 3.71 -22.31
C LEU A 59 -0.34 2.90 -21.37
N ILE A 60 0.95 2.77 -21.68
CA ILE A 60 1.92 2.10 -20.81
C ILE A 60 2.12 2.91 -19.52
N VAL A 61 2.30 4.22 -19.64
CA VAL A 61 2.43 5.13 -18.48
C VAL A 61 1.19 5.04 -17.60
N LEU A 62 -0.01 5.12 -18.18
CA LEU A 62 -1.25 4.97 -17.43
C LEU A 62 -1.34 3.62 -16.71
N SER A 63 -0.85 2.55 -17.35
CA SER A 63 -0.89 1.19 -16.81
C SER A 63 0.05 0.96 -15.62
N ILE A 64 1.07 1.81 -15.42
CA ILE A 64 1.98 1.74 -14.25
C ILE A 64 1.19 1.88 -12.95
N ASN A 65 0.10 2.64 -12.97
CA ASN A 65 -0.73 2.89 -11.80
C ASN A 65 -1.68 1.73 -11.46
N ILE A 66 -1.92 0.77 -12.37
CA ILE A 66 -2.85 -0.35 -12.13
C ILE A 66 -2.52 -1.12 -10.83
N PRO A 67 -1.26 -1.51 -10.56
CA PRO A 67 -0.95 -2.21 -9.31
C PRO A 67 -1.11 -1.34 -8.06
N VAL A 68 -1.07 0.00 -8.15
CA VAL A 68 -1.39 0.87 -7.01
C VAL A 68 -2.86 0.70 -6.62
N TYR A 69 -3.77 0.73 -7.59
CA TYR A 69 -5.20 0.47 -7.35
C TYR A 69 -5.44 -0.94 -6.78
N PHE A 70 -4.80 -1.96 -7.37
CA PHE A 70 -4.91 -3.32 -6.83
C PHE A 70 -4.37 -3.45 -5.42
N SER A 71 -3.25 -2.79 -5.10
CA SER A 71 -2.69 -2.80 -3.73
C SER A 71 -3.66 -2.21 -2.71
N ALA A 72 -4.41 -1.16 -3.08
CA ALA A 72 -5.42 -0.57 -2.22
C ALA A 72 -6.64 -1.49 -2.04
N VAL A 73 -7.09 -2.16 -3.10
CA VAL A 73 -8.14 -3.20 -3.02
C VAL A 73 -7.68 -4.36 -2.13
N PHE A 74 -6.48 -4.88 -2.35
CA PHE A 74 -5.92 -5.98 -1.57
C PHE A 74 -5.68 -5.61 -0.12
N TYR A 75 -5.31 -4.36 0.13
CA TYR A 75 -5.39 -3.79 1.46
C TYR A 75 -6.82 -3.88 1.97
N VAL A 76 -7.83 -3.21 1.41
CA VAL A 76 -9.20 -3.23 1.95
C VAL A 76 -9.73 -4.64 2.27
N PHE A 77 -9.50 -5.61 1.38
CA PHE A 77 -10.01 -6.99 1.54
C PHE A 77 -9.07 -7.98 2.26
N LYS A 78 -7.93 -7.52 2.77
CA LYS A 78 -6.89 -8.38 3.37
C LYS A 78 -6.41 -9.52 2.43
N ILE A 79 -6.38 -9.27 1.12
CA ILE A 79 -5.94 -10.25 0.13
C ILE A 79 -4.41 -10.23 0.06
N ARG A 80 -3.80 -11.42 0.02
CA ARG A 80 -2.35 -11.58 -0.15
C ARG A 80 -2.04 -12.10 -1.55
N VAL A 81 -1.22 -11.36 -2.29
CA VAL A 81 -0.75 -11.77 -3.62
C VAL A 81 0.78 -11.83 -3.63
N LEU A 82 1.34 -13.02 -3.85
CA LEU A 82 2.78 -13.20 -3.92
C LEU A 82 3.33 -12.89 -5.32
N PRO A 83 4.59 -12.45 -5.44
CA PRO A 83 5.57 -12.27 -4.34
C PRO A 83 5.51 -10.85 -3.72
N ASN A 84 5.85 -10.70 -2.43
CA ASN A 84 5.87 -9.39 -1.76
C ASN A 84 6.84 -8.40 -2.45
N ILE A 85 7.98 -8.89 -2.92
CA ILE A 85 8.98 -8.06 -3.59
C ILE A 85 8.44 -7.35 -4.84
N PHE A 86 7.49 -7.97 -5.56
CA PHE A 86 6.83 -7.37 -6.71
C PHE A 86 6.12 -6.08 -6.30
N TRP A 87 5.31 -6.13 -5.23
CA TRP A 87 4.56 -4.97 -4.75
C TRP A 87 5.46 -3.85 -4.27
N LYS A 88 6.53 -4.18 -3.55
CA LYS A 88 7.52 -3.19 -3.09
C LYS A 88 8.13 -2.43 -4.27
N ILE A 89 8.67 -3.17 -5.24
CA ILE A 89 9.30 -2.59 -6.43
C ILE A 89 8.27 -1.77 -7.22
N TRP A 90 7.07 -2.30 -7.42
CA TRP A 90 6.08 -1.65 -8.27
C TRP A 90 5.55 -0.35 -7.67
N ILE A 91 5.30 -0.31 -6.36
CA ILE A 91 4.89 0.93 -5.68
C ILE A 91 5.98 2.00 -5.82
N VAL A 92 7.26 1.62 -5.71
CA VAL A 92 8.37 2.57 -5.92
C VAL A 92 8.38 3.10 -7.35
N ILE A 93 8.23 2.22 -8.35
CA ILE A 93 8.16 2.63 -9.77
C ILE A 93 7.02 3.62 -9.98
N ALA A 94 5.83 3.33 -9.45
CA ALA A 94 4.66 4.18 -9.63
C ALA A 94 4.83 5.55 -8.96
N VAL A 95 5.41 5.61 -7.75
CA VAL A 95 5.72 6.89 -7.09
C VAL A 95 6.74 7.70 -7.88
N LEU A 96 7.78 7.05 -8.42
CA LEU A 96 8.80 7.73 -9.23
C LEU A 96 8.23 8.24 -10.56
N ASP A 97 7.31 7.50 -11.17
CA ASP A 97 6.64 7.92 -12.41
C ASP A 97 5.76 9.15 -12.19
N GLU A 98 4.94 9.18 -11.13
CA GLU A 98 4.16 10.37 -10.75
C GLU A 98 5.06 11.57 -10.44
N LEU A 99 6.16 11.36 -9.72
CA LEU A 99 7.11 12.44 -9.44
C LEU A 99 7.74 12.98 -10.72
N ARG A 100 8.10 12.10 -11.65
CA ARG A 100 8.63 12.48 -12.97
C ARG A 100 7.62 13.31 -13.74
N LEU A 101 6.34 12.90 -13.79
CA LEU A 101 5.28 13.64 -14.47
C LEU A 101 5.04 15.01 -13.82
N ALA A 102 5.05 15.08 -12.49
CA ALA A 102 4.92 16.33 -11.77
C ALA A 102 6.06 17.32 -12.08
N ILE A 103 7.30 16.85 -12.10
CA ILE A 103 8.47 17.66 -12.44
C ILE A 103 8.42 18.13 -13.89
N ASP A 104 8.17 17.22 -14.84
CA ASP A 104 8.08 17.54 -16.27
C ASP A 104 6.99 18.59 -16.55
N TYR A 105 5.88 18.52 -15.82
CA TYR A 105 4.81 19.50 -15.93
C TYR A 105 5.20 20.89 -15.36
N ILE A 106 5.89 20.92 -14.21
CA ILE A 106 6.39 22.17 -13.61
C ILE A 106 7.40 22.85 -14.54
N GLU A 107 8.27 22.08 -15.19
CA GLU A 107 9.30 22.61 -16.10
C GLU A 107 8.72 23.19 -17.40
N LYS A 108 7.60 22.66 -17.90
CA LYS A 108 7.03 23.04 -19.22
C LYS A 108 6.07 24.22 -19.21
N VAL A 109 5.39 24.48 -18.09
CA VAL A 109 4.27 25.45 -18.05
C VAL A 109 4.65 26.75 -17.35
N ASP A 110 5.11 26.67 -16.11
CA ASP A 110 5.60 27.74 -15.21
C ASP A 110 5.40 27.25 -13.76
N PHE A 111 6.25 27.67 -12.82
CA PHE A 111 6.25 27.13 -11.44
C PHE A 111 4.88 27.23 -10.73
N TYR A 112 4.20 28.38 -10.83
CA TYR A 112 2.89 28.57 -10.18
C TYR A 112 1.79 27.68 -10.77
N SER A 113 1.73 27.60 -12.10
CA SER A 113 0.76 26.76 -12.81
C SER A 113 1.03 25.27 -12.60
N GLY A 114 2.31 24.89 -12.54
CA GLY A 114 2.73 23.53 -12.23
C GLY A 114 2.39 23.11 -10.79
N LEU A 115 2.55 24.02 -9.82
CA LEU A 115 2.21 23.74 -8.43
C LEU A 115 0.69 23.57 -8.25
N ILE A 116 -0.12 24.39 -8.93
CA ILE A 116 -1.58 24.21 -8.99
C ILE A 116 -1.92 22.82 -9.57
N TYR A 117 -1.28 22.43 -10.67
CA TYR A 117 -1.50 21.11 -11.26
C TYR A 117 -1.20 19.98 -10.27
N VAL A 118 -0.06 20.03 -9.58
CA VAL A 118 0.30 19.03 -8.57
C VAL A 118 -0.74 18.98 -7.45
N VAL A 119 -1.23 20.12 -6.95
CA VAL A 119 -2.19 20.15 -5.84
C VAL A 119 -3.55 19.58 -6.25
N PHE A 120 -4.06 19.93 -7.44
CA PHE A 120 -5.41 19.56 -7.86
C PHE A 120 -5.50 18.20 -8.58
N PHE A 121 -4.43 17.75 -9.23
CA PHE A 121 -4.44 16.51 -10.00
C PHE A 121 -3.63 15.39 -9.33
N VAL A 122 -2.43 15.68 -8.83
CA VAL A 122 -1.56 14.69 -8.16
C VAL A 122 -1.95 14.53 -6.68
N GLY A 123 -2.27 15.62 -5.98
CA GLY A 123 -2.66 15.61 -4.57
C GLY A 123 -3.77 14.61 -4.26
N PRO A 124 -4.88 14.58 -5.03
CA PRO A 124 -5.96 13.65 -4.83
C PRO A 124 -5.64 12.20 -5.16
N VAL A 125 -4.46 11.83 -5.68
CA VAL A 125 -4.04 10.41 -5.83
C VAL A 125 -3.04 9.97 -4.76
N VAL A 126 -2.36 10.90 -4.07
CA VAL A 126 -1.40 10.60 -2.99
C VAL A 126 -1.93 9.60 -1.94
N PRO A 127 -3.18 9.69 -1.45
CA PRO A 127 -3.70 8.72 -0.50
C PRO A 127 -3.65 7.26 -1.00
N LEU A 128 -3.86 7.01 -2.31
CA LEU A 128 -3.75 5.67 -2.89
C LEU A 128 -2.31 5.13 -2.79
N TYR A 129 -1.31 5.95 -3.09
CA TYR A 129 0.10 5.55 -2.97
C TYR A 129 0.48 5.29 -1.52
N VAL A 130 -0.01 6.10 -0.58
CA VAL A 130 0.20 5.87 0.86
C VAL A 130 -0.38 4.51 1.27
N ILE A 131 -1.60 4.18 0.83
CA ILE A 131 -2.19 2.86 1.08
C ILE A 131 -1.37 1.75 0.43
N GLY A 132 -0.88 1.95 -0.80
CA GLY A 132 -0.03 0.98 -1.48
C GLY A 132 1.30 0.74 -0.75
N VAL A 133 1.92 1.78 -0.21
CA VAL A 133 3.11 1.66 0.67
C VAL A 133 2.76 0.89 1.94
N ILE A 134 1.63 1.19 2.58
CA ILE A 134 1.18 0.45 3.77
C ILE A 134 0.98 -1.02 3.43
N TYR A 135 0.34 -1.33 2.30
CA TYR A 135 0.14 -2.68 1.82
C TYR A 135 1.48 -3.41 1.60
N ALA A 136 2.39 -2.84 0.81
CA ALA A 136 3.63 -3.52 0.41
C ALA A 136 4.69 -3.63 1.54
N TYR A 137 4.77 -2.63 2.42
CA TYR A 137 5.86 -2.53 3.40
C TYR A 137 5.41 -2.69 4.86
N LEU A 138 4.23 -2.17 5.20
CA LEU A 138 3.83 -1.95 6.59
C LEU A 138 2.64 -2.81 7.03
N SER A 139 2.22 -3.79 6.23
CA SER A 139 1.10 -4.67 6.57
C SER A 139 1.56 -6.05 7.02
N PRO A 140 2.12 -6.19 8.25
CA PRO A 140 2.51 -7.48 8.78
C PRO A 140 1.30 -8.42 8.90
N THR A 141 0.08 -7.91 9.06
CA THR A 141 -1.13 -8.76 9.06
C THR A 141 -1.40 -9.45 7.71
N ILE A 142 -0.85 -8.94 6.61
CA ILE A 142 -0.93 -9.57 5.29
C ILE A 142 0.31 -10.44 5.04
N TRP A 143 1.48 -10.06 5.55
CA TRP A 143 2.76 -10.70 5.18
C TRP A 143 3.43 -11.58 6.26
N LYS A 144 2.98 -11.58 7.53
CA LYS A 144 3.68 -12.28 8.65
C LYS A 144 3.68 -13.80 8.60
N ASP A 145 2.79 -14.44 7.83
CA ASP A 145 2.74 -15.92 7.81
C ASP A 145 3.89 -16.60 7.03
N VAL A 146 4.83 -15.82 6.49
CA VAL A 146 5.98 -16.37 5.73
C VAL A 146 7.17 -16.69 6.65
N ASP A 147 7.38 -15.94 7.72
CA ASP A 147 8.58 -16.10 8.54
C ASP A 147 8.49 -17.26 9.56
N VAL A 148 7.28 -17.66 9.93
CA VAL A 148 7.05 -18.75 10.92
C VAL A 148 7.15 -20.15 10.29
N ASN A 149 6.92 -20.28 8.98
CA ASN A 149 7.00 -21.56 8.29
C ASN A 149 8.39 -21.87 7.71
N ASN A 150 9.23 -20.86 7.50
CA ASN A 150 10.62 -21.07 7.06
C ASN A 150 11.57 -21.41 8.23
N THR A 151 11.24 -21.02 9.46
CA THR A 151 12.04 -21.32 10.66
C THR A 151 11.77 -22.70 11.28
N LYS A 152 10.77 -23.44 10.77
CA LYS A 152 10.46 -24.81 11.22
C LYS A 152 11.00 -25.91 10.32
N ASN A 153 11.59 -25.54 9.19
CA ASN A 153 12.10 -26.47 8.19
C ASN A 153 13.65 -26.42 8.06
N GLU A 154 14.33 -25.76 8.99
CA GLU A 154 15.80 -25.81 9.16
C GLU A 154 16.18 -26.56 10.44
#